data_AF-A0A962Y2S4-F1
#
_entry.id   AF-A0A962Y2S4-F1
#
_cell.length_a   1.000
_cell.length_b   1.000
_cell.length_c   1.000
_cell.angle_alpha   90.00
_cell.angle_beta   90.00
_cell.angle_gamma   90.00
#
_symmetry.space_group_name_H-M   'P 1'
#
loop_
_entity.id
_entity.type
_entity.pdbx_description
1 polymer ?
#
loop_
_entity_poly.entity_id
_entity_poly.type
_entity_poly.pdbx_seq_one_letter_code
_entity_poly.pdbx_strand_id
1 'polypeptide(L)'
;TRLWIAPPTKMDEHQLMEEGYYFLFASAGARTEMPGCSLCMGNQARIAANSTAVSTSTRNFPNRLGQGADVFLASAELAAVAAVLGKLPTVEEYMQYATRIDSMAPEIYRYLNFDQMPAFVESAKRGQEVVLKLAM
;
A
#
# COMPACT_ATOMS: atom_id res chain seq x y z
N THR A 1 4.45 2.10 -17.16
CA THR A 1 3.64 2.83 -16.16
C THR A 1 4.56 3.42 -15.11
N ARG A 2 4.04 4.29 -14.22
CA ARG A 2 4.75 4.71 -13.01
C ARG A 2 3.97 4.21 -11.80
N LEU A 3 4.55 3.30 -11.03
CA LEU A 3 3.93 2.73 -9.83
C LEU A 3 4.30 3.56 -8.60
N TRP A 4 3.30 3.88 -7.77
CA TRP A 4 3.47 4.55 -6.49
C TRP A 4 2.95 3.64 -5.39
N ILE A 5 3.76 3.42 -4.35
CA ILE A 5 3.42 2.60 -3.19
C ILE A 5 3.52 3.49 -1.96
N ALA A 6 2.44 3.57 -1.18
CA ALA A 6 2.38 4.35 0.05
C ALA A 6 1.67 3.51 1.12
N PRO A 7 2.40 2.84 2.03
CA PRO A 7 1.78 2.11 3.13
C PRO A 7 1.03 3.07 4.06
N PRO A 8 -0.03 2.62 4.75
CA PRO A 8 -0.85 3.51 5.55
C PRO A 8 -0.19 3.92 6.88
N THR A 9 0.65 3.07 7.48
CA THR A 9 1.34 3.37 8.74
C THR A 9 2.82 2.95 8.71
N LYS A 10 3.60 3.44 9.69
CA LYS A 10 4.99 3.03 9.89
C LYS A 10 5.12 1.55 10.27
N MET A 11 4.10 0.97 10.90
CA MET A 11 4.09 -0.44 11.28
C MET A 11 3.95 -1.34 10.04
N ASP A 12 3.09 -0.95 9.09
CA ASP A 12 2.96 -1.64 7.80
C ASP A 12 4.24 -1.54 6.99
N GLU A 13 4.81 -0.33 6.89
CA GLU A 13 6.09 -0.11 6.22
C GLU A 13 7.21 -0.97 6.81
N HIS A 14 7.30 -1.02 8.14
CA HIS A 14 8.32 -1.83 8.82
C HIS A 14 8.16 -3.32 8.53
N GLN A 15 6.94 -3.86 8.67
CA GLN A 15 6.68 -5.28 8.35
C GLN A 15 7.01 -5.60 6.88
N LEU A 16 6.60 -4.74 5.95
CA LEU A 16 6.88 -4.92 4.52
C LEU A 16 8.37 -4.84 4.19
N MET A 17 9.15 -4.07 4.95
CA MET A 17 10.61 -4.07 4.86
C MET A 17 11.22 -5.35 5.42
N GLU A 18 10.79 -5.80 6.60
CA GLU A 18 11.28 -7.03 7.24
C GLU A 18 11.00 -8.28 6.39
N GLU A 19 9.82 -8.35 5.76
CA GLU A 19 9.44 -9.44 4.85
C GLU A 19 10.06 -9.30 3.44
N GLY A 20 10.78 -8.20 3.17
CA GLY A 20 11.52 -7.99 1.93
C GLY A 20 10.72 -7.46 0.74
N TYR A 21 9.43 -7.12 0.91
CA TYR A 21 8.60 -6.59 -0.17
C TYR A 21 9.08 -5.25 -0.71
N TYR A 22 9.70 -4.41 0.12
CA TYR A 22 10.29 -3.14 -0.33
C TYR A 22 11.39 -3.34 -1.38
N PHE A 23 12.17 -4.42 -1.29
CA PHE A 23 13.16 -4.76 -2.30
C PHE A 23 12.50 -5.13 -3.63
N LEU A 24 11.37 -5.84 -3.59
CA LEU A 24 10.59 -6.17 -4.79
C LEU A 24 10.01 -4.91 -5.45
N PHE A 25 9.45 -4.00 -4.66
CA PHE A 25 8.95 -2.72 -5.17
C PHE A 25 10.06 -1.89 -5.82
N ALA A 26 11.22 -1.79 -5.17
CA ALA A 26 12.38 -1.09 -5.73
C ALA A 26 12.87 -1.73 -7.03
N SER A 27 12.98 -3.06 -7.06
CA SER A 27 13.39 -3.82 -8.25
C SER A 27 12.41 -3.67 -9.41
N ALA A 28 11.12 -3.50 -9.11
CA ALA A 28 10.08 -3.18 -10.10
C ALA A 28 10.06 -1.71 -10.55
N GLY A 29 10.95 -0.86 -10.00
CA GLY A 29 11.01 0.57 -10.31
C GLY A 29 9.87 1.38 -9.69
N ALA A 30 9.20 0.85 -8.66
CA ALA A 30 8.16 1.56 -7.95
C ALA A 30 8.73 2.72 -7.12
N ARG A 31 7.97 3.81 -7.04
CA ARG A 31 8.26 4.90 -6.11
C ARG A 31 7.55 4.62 -4.79
N THR A 32 8.31 4.36 -3.73
CA THR A 32 7.80 4.22 -2.37
C THR A 32 7.75 5.59 -1.69
N GLU A 33 6.60 5.92 -1.11
CA GLU A 33 6.37 7.16 -0.36
C GLU A 33 6.37 6.85 1.14
N MET A 34 6.66 7.86 1.96
CA MET A 34 6.54 7.71 3.42
C MET A 34 5.09 7.39 3.81
N PRO A 35 4.87 6.68 4.93
CA PRO A 35 3.54 6.32 5.36
C PRO A 35 2.60 7.52 5.54
N GLY A 36 1.41 7.46 4.94
CA GLY A 36 0.41 8.52 5.01
C GLY A 36 -0.48 8.62 3.76
N CYS A 37 -1.19 9.75 3.61
CA CYS A 37 -2.16 9.92 2.53
C CYS A 37 -1.53 10.04 1.12
N SER A 38 -0.26 10.43 1.02
CA SER A 38 0.49 10.59 -0.23
C SER A 38 -0.36 11.27 -1.33
N LEU A 39 -0.54 10.62 -2.49
CA LEU A 39 -1.27 11.19 -3.62
C LEU A 39 -2.78 11.32 -3.38
N CYS A 40 -3.38 10.59 -2.44
CA CYS A 40 -4.84 10.52 -2.25
C CYS A 40 -5.50 11.92 -2.10
N MET A 41 -4.80 12.86 -1.46
CA MET A 41 -5.28 14.23 -1.30
C MET A 41 -4.88 15.16 -2.45
N GLY A 42 -3.74 14.89 -3.11
CA GLY A 42 -3.19 15.73 -4.18
C GLY A 42 -2.69 17.10 -3.72
N ASN A 43 -2.44 17.28 -2.42
CA ASN A 43 -1.95 18.53 -1.82
C ASN A 43 -0.42 18.65 -1.79
N GLN A 44 0.30 17.54 -1.98
CA GLN A 44 1.77 17.48 -2.00
C GLN A 44 2.23 16.90 -3.33
N ALA A 45 2.47 15.59 -3.38
CA ALA A 45 2.77 14.87 -4.61
C ALA A 45 1.52 14.81 -5.51
N ARG A 46 1.73 15.06 -6.81
CA ARG A 46 0.71 14.95 -7.85
C ARG A 46 1.26 14.13 -9.02
N ILE A 47 0.37 13.44 -9.72
CA ILE A 47 0.73 12.76 -10.97
C ILE A 47 0.91 13.78 -12.11
N ALA A 48 1.49 13.32 -13.22
CA ALA A 48 1.69 14.16 -14.39
C ALA A 48 0.36 14.73 -14.91
N ALA A 49 0.39 15.94 -15.46
CA ALA A 49 -0.80 16.56 -16.04
C ALA A 49 -1.31 15.72 -17.24
N ASN A 50 -2.64 15.70 -17.42
CA ASN A 50 -3.33 14.99 -18.50
C ASN A 50 -2.96 13.50 -18.59
N SER A 51 -2.63 12.88 -17.46
CA SER A 51 -2.32 11.45 -17.38
C SER A 51 -3.51 10.63 -16.88
N THR A 52 -3.52 9.35 -17.21
CA THR A 52 -4.52 8.39 -16.69
C THR A 52 -3.92 7.60 -15.54
N ALA A 53 -4.67 7.43 -14.46
CA ALA A 53 -4.24 6.67 -13.29
C ALA A 53 -5.31 5.65 -12.85
N VAL A 54 -4.82 4.51 -12.34
CA VAL A 54 -5.61 3.56 -11.58
C VAL A 54 -5.19 3.70 -10.12
N SER A 55 -6.13 3.97 -9.22
CA SER A 55 -5.86 4.33 -7.84
C SER A 55 -6.71 3.52 -6.86
N THR A 56 -6.11 3.11 -5.75
CA THR A 56 -6.78 2.50 -4.59
C THR A 56 -7.25 3.53 -3.57
N SER A 57 -7.14 4.83 -3.90
CA SER A 57 -7.66 5.93 -3.09
C SER A 57 -9.19 5.94 -3.03
N THR A 58 -9.76 6.87 -2.27
CA THR A 58 -11.21 6.94 -2.06
C THR A 58 -11.96 7.85 -3.03
N ARG A 59 -11.28 8.70 -3.81
CA ARG A 59 -11.91 9.78 -4.60
C ARG A 59 -11.17 10.03 -5.92
N ASN A 60 -11.92 10.28 -7.00
CA ASN A 60 -11.41 10.56 -8.34
C ASN A 60 -11.93 11.85 -8.97
N PHE A 61 -12.26 12.86 -8.14
CA PHE A 61 -12.75 14.14 -8.65
C PHE A 61 -11.77 14.83 -9.62
N PRO A 62 -12.26 15.63 -10.59
CA PRO A 62 -11.39 16.37 -11.51
C PRO A 62 -10.31 17.16 -10.78
N ASN A 63 -9.08 17.10 -11.29
CA ASN A 63 -7.88 17.75 -10.74
C ASN A 63 -7.42 17.28 -9.35
N ARG A 64 -8.05 16.24 -8.76
CA ARG A 64 -7.68 15.74 -7.43
C ARG A 64 -6.26 15.18 -7.41
N LEU A 65 -6.00 14.12 -8.19
CA LEU A 65 -4.71 13.42 -8.18
C LEU A 65 -3.65 14.15 -9.02
N GLY A 66 -4.08 14.84 -10.07
CA GLY A 66 -3.24 15.62 -10.98
C GLY A 66 -4.09 16.48 -11.91
N GLN A 67 -3.51 17.53 -12.49
CA GLN A 67 -4.21 18.46 -13.37
C GLN A 67 -4.69 17.74 -14.65
N GLY A 68 -5.98 17.83 -14.95
CA GLY A 68 -6.57 17.19 -16.14
C GLY A 68 -6.42 15.67 -16.18
N ALA A 69 -6.14 15.03 -15.03
CA ALA A 69 -5.92 13.60 -14.97
C ALA A 69 -7.24 12.82 -14.86
N ASP A 70 -7.33 11.72 -15.61
CA ASP A 70 -8.43 10.76 -15.52
C ASP A 70 -8.08 9.66 -14.53
N VAL A 71 -8.89 9.48 -13.50
CA VAL A 71 -8.59 8.57 -12.39
C VAL A 71 -9.68 7.51 -12.24
N PHE A 72 -9.27 6.26 -12.33
CA PHE A 72 -10.10 5.09 -12.11
C PHE A 72 -9.86 4.54 -10.71
N LEU A 73 -10.93 4.35 -9.94
CA LEU A 73 -10.86 3.71 -8.63
C LEU A 73 -10.94 2.20 -8.80
N ALA A 74 -10.02 1.47 -8.18
CA ALA A 74 -9.91 0.02 -8.31
C ALA A 74 -9.37 -0.63 -7.02
N SER A 75 -9.47 -1.96 -6.93
CA SER A 75 -8.80 -2.73 -5.88
C SER A 75 -7.27 -2.74 -6.07
N ALA A 76 -6.54 -3.14 -5.04
CA ALA A 76 -5.07 -3.22 -5.10
C ALA A 76 -4.59 -4.27 -6.11
N GLU A 77 -5.30 -5.40 -6.21
CA GLU A 77 -5.01 -6.48 -7.15
C GLU A 77 -5.18 -6.00 -8.59
N LEU A 78 -6.31 -5.36 -8.91
CA LEU A 78 -6.56 -4.83 -10.25
C LEU A 78 -5.56 -3.71 -10.60
N ALA A 79 -5.23 -2.84 -9.65
CA ALA A 79 -4.24 -1.79 -9.85
C ALA A 79 -2.83 -2.38 -10.11
N ALA A 80 -2.45 -3.46 -9.41
CA ALA A 80 -1.19 -4.15 -9.64
C ALA A 80 -1.14 -4.79 -11.04
N VAL A 81 -2.21 -5.46 -11.46
CA VAL A 81 -2.30 -6.02 -12.83
C VAL A 81 -2.23 -4.92 -13.89
N ALA A 82 -2.96 -3.82 -13.70
CA ALA A 82 -2.91 -2.67 -14.61
C ALA A 82 -1.52 -2.02 -14.65
N ALA A 83 -0.80 -1.99 -13.53
CA ALA A 83 0.58 -1.48 -13.47
C ALA A 83 1.53 -2.36 -14.29
N VAL A 84 1.37 -3.69 -14.24
CA VAL A 84 2.17 -4.66 -15.03
C VAL A 84 1.85 -4.56 -16.51
N LEU A 85 0.57 -4.54 -16.90
CA LEU A 85 0.15 -4.53 -18.31
C LEU A 85 0.24 -3.16 -18.97
N GLY A 86 0.20 -2.09 -18.18
CA GLY A 86 0.19 -0.71 -18.68
C GLY A 86 -1.14 -0.23 -19.25
N LYS A 87 -2.22 -0.98 -19.03
CA LYS A 87 -3.60 -0.68 -19.44
C LYS A 87 -4.57 -1.31 -18.45
N LEU A 88 -5.84 -0.91 -18.49
CA LEU A 88 -6.89 -1.69 -17.82
C LEU A 88 -7.00 -3.06 -18.51
N PRO A 89 -6.90 -4.18 -17.78
CA PRO A 89 -6.98 -5.52 -18.35
C PRO A 89 -8.39 -5.86 -18.85
N THR A 90 -8.49 -6.82 -19.77
CA THR A 90 -9.76 -7.55 -19.95
C THR A 90 -10.01 -8.49 -18.76
N VAL A 91 -11.21 -9.06 -18.67
CA VAL A 91 -11.54 -10.03 -17.61
C VAL A 91 -10.62 -11.25 -17.71
N GLU A 92 -10.37 -11.74 -18.91
CA GLU A 92 -9.53 -12.90 -19.16
C GLU A 92 -8.08 -12.61 -18.77
N GLU A 93 -7.55 -11.44 -19.15
CA GLU A 93 -6.20 -11.01 -18.75
C GLU A 93 -6.10 -10.90 -17.21
N TYR A 94 -7.10 -10.32 -16.55
CA TYR A 94 -7.13 -10.20 -15.08
C TYR A 94 -7.13 -11.56 -14.39
N MET A 95 -7.99 -12.48 -14.83
CA MET A 95 -8.15 -13.79 -14.19
C MET A 95 -6.86 -14.63 -14.25
N GLN A 96 -6.03 -14.48 -15.29
CA GLN A 96 -4.71 -15.14 -15.37
C GLN A 96 -3.78 -14.76 -14.22
N TYR A 97 -3.85 -13.53 -13.71
CA TYR A 97 -3.09 -13.08 -12.55
C TYR A 97 -3.82 -13.39 -11.25
N ALA A 98 -5.13 -13.15 -11.19
CA ALA A 98 -5.93 -13.30 -9.97
C ALA A 98 -5.87 -14.74 -9.41
N THR A 99 -5.94 -15.77 -10.27
CA THR A 99 -5.85 -17.17 -9.83
C THR A 99 -4.52 -17.49 -9.13
N ARG A 100 -3.43 -16.80 -9.51
CA ARG A 100 -2.12 -16.99 -8.85
C ARG A 100 -2.09 -16.34 -7.47
N ILE A 101 -2.68 -15.15 -7.34
CA ILE A 101 -2.80 -14.45 -6.06
C ILE A 101 -3.64 -15.30 -5.09
N ASP A 102 -4.74 -15.86 -5.57
CA ASP A 102 -5.65 -16.70 -4.76
C ASP A 102 -4.96 -17.94 -4.19
N SER A 103 -4.05 -18.56 -4.95
CA SER A 103 -3.29 -19.72 -4.48
C SER A 103 -2.35 -19.45 -3.30
N MET A 104 -2.03 -18.18 -3.03
CA MET A 104 -1.19 -17.73 -1.91
C MET A 104 -1.98 -16.86 -0.93
N ALA A 105 -3.32 -16.90 -0.99
CA ALA A 105 -4.18 -16.05 -0.17
C ALA A 105 -3.90 -16.15 1.35
N PRO A 106 -3.64 -17.34 1.94
CA PRO A 106 -3.34 -17.44 3.37
C PRO A 106 -2.06 -16.71 3.79
N GLU A 107 -1.06 -16.65 2.92
CA GLU A 107 0.21 -15.98 3.18
C GLU A 107 0.13 -14.47 2.91
N ILE A 108 -0.63 -14.08 1.89
CA ILE A 108 -0.78 -12.68 1.44
C ILE A 108 -1.68 -11.89 2.40
N TYR A 109 -2.85 -12.42 2.75
CA TYR A 109 -3.89 -11.69 3.48
C TYR A 109 -3.79 -11.90 5.00
N ARG A 110 -2.60 -11.64 5.55
CA ARG A 110 -2.35 -11.64 6.99
C ARG A 110 -2.40 -10.21 7.54
N TYR A 111 -3.09 -10.03 8.66
CA TYR A 111 -3.17 -8.74 9.35
C TYR A 111 -2.10 -8.61 10.43
N LEU A 112 -1.70 -7.37 10.72
CA LEU A 112 -0.85 -7.05 11.86
C LEU A 112 -1.63 -7.20 13.17
N ASN A 113 -1.42 -8.32 13.86
CA ASN A 113 -1.95 -8.56 15.21
C ASN A 113 -0.86 -8.26 16.24
N PHE A 114 -0.80 -7.01 16.74
CA PHE A 114 0.28 -6.56 17.63
C PHE A 114 0.38 -7.34 18.96
N ASP A 115 -0.71 -7.95 19.41
CA ASP A 115 -0.75 -8.86 20.56
C ASP A 115 -0.04 -10.21 20.31
N GLN A 116 0.16 -10.57 19.04
CA GLN A 116 0.84 -11.79 18.61
C GLN A 116 2.28 -11.54 18.18
N MET A 117 2.75 -10.28 18.22
CA MET A 117 4.08 -9.87 17.79
C MET A 117 5.00 -9.66 19.01
N PRO A 118 6.05 -10.49 19.21
CA PRO A 118 6.87 -10.45 20.42
C PRO A 118 7.43 -9.06 20.77
N ALA A 119 7.94 -8.33 19.78
CA ALA A 119 8.51 -6.99 19.99
C ALA A 119 7.47 -5.99 20.55
N PHE A 120 6.22 -6.05 20.06
CA PHE A 120 5.15 -5.17 20.54
C PHE A 120 4.66 -5.60 21.92
N VAL A 121 4.53 -6.90 22.18
CA VAL A 121 4.16 -7.45 23.49
C VAL A 121 5.20 -7.09 24.57
N GLU A 122 6.48 -7.20 24.26
CA GLU A 122 7.57 -6.81 25.17
C GLU A 122 7.57 -5.31 25.44
N SER A 123 7.40 -4.47 24.41
CA SER A 123 7.27 -3.02 24.58
C SER A 123 6.07 -2.65 25.44
N ALA A 124 4.93 -3.33 25.28
CA ALA A 124 3.74 -3.10 26.09
C ALA A 124 3.96 -3.46 27.57
N LYS A 125 4.61 -4.61 27.86
CA LYS A 125 4.99 -5.01 29.23
C LYS A 125 5.92 -3.99 29.88
N ARG A 126 6.95 -3.54 29.16
CA ARG A 126 7.87 -2.50 29.63
C ARG A 126 7.12 -1.20 29.96
N GLY A 127 6.14 -0.81 29.13
CA GLY A 127 5.28 0.34 29.40
C GLY A 127 4.51 0.20 30.71
N GLN A 128 3.93 -0.98 30.97
CA GLN A 128 3.21 -1.27 32.23
C GLN A 128 4.14 -1.18 33.45
N GLU A 129 5.35 -1.73 33.37
CA GLU A 129 6.34 -1.64 34.46
C GLU A 129 6.72 -0.19 34.79
N VAL A 130 6.86 0.67 33.78
CA VAL A 130 7.17 2.10 33.98
C VAL A 130 6.02 2.79 34.71
N VAL A 131 4.77 2.53 34.30
CA VAL A 131 3.59 3.10 34.95
C VAL A 131 3.50 2.68 36.41
N LEU A 132 3.70 1.39 36.70
CA LEU A 132 3.69 0.87 38.08
C LEU A 132 4.79 1.51 38.94
N LYS A 133 6.00 1.70 38.40
CA LYS A 133 7.11 2.37 39.09
C LYS A 133 6.83 3.85 39.38
N LEU A 134 6.06 4.54 38.54
CA LEU A 134 5.68 5.94 38.75
C LEU A 134 4.52 6.12 39.73
N ALA A 135 3.75 5.06 39.98
CA ALA A 135 2.59 5.08 40.86
C ALA A 135 2.89 4.69 42.32
N MET A 136 4.12 4.22 42.60
CA MET A 136 4.64 3.92 43.95
C MET A 136 5.52 5.07 44.44
#